data_AF-A0A6N7HHB0-F1
#
_entry.id   AF-A0A6N7HHB0-F1
#
_cell.length_a   1.000
_cell.length_b   1.000
_cell.length_c   1.000
_cell.angle_alpha   90.00
_cell.angle_beta   90.00
_cell.angle_gamma   90.00
#
_symmetry.space_group_name_H-M   'P 1'
#
loop_
_entity.id
_entity.type
_entity.pdbx_description
1 polymer ?
#
loop_
_entity_poly.entity_id
_entity_poly.type
_entity_poly.pdbx_seq_one_letter_code
_entity_poly.pdbx_strand_id
1 'polypeptide(L)'
;MRDVETLVEELAERDDAGLVVAACWYDVSNDRPNYLMSQLDVQNFLWLTLPQLLREPPADVRPMPDWRDVVKRAAWFFDQLDQPRYADICRSERTAKIIEAAGDEMGCFELYAHATLESGLMPPADMRVAWTDEPGPRETALFDAITRALERAIVAGDLDPADDQRRLGVAVDVLDQSPDGHHDTLGNLLLTERMELWRDHCGSQTMRELLVRTAPDFAGPSGLDADLLMPAVRPLARVVGEPGAGPGEVRRIAEKFGLLETVDGELRRTDDGDRAIAHPVMTFEAMCNGLLDSPDRIARQAVAPLFAMLLLADEIDLDMMVERIGMVLYEMGWRGDAHDEPMPTDTVRDTVLDLLQDLQTVGATENGERLTAFGRELIHGAIRMHAMQGGSVE
;
A
#
# COMPACT_ATOMS: atom_id res chain seq x y z
N MET A 1 25.55 17.20 -23.43
CA MET A 1 25.38 16.52 -22.14
C MET A 1 26.74 16.00 -21.72
N ARG A 2 27.27 16.48 -20.58
CA ARG A 2 28.51 15.95 -20.01
C ARG A 2 28.21 14.61 -19.34
N ASP A 3 29.24 13.78 -19.23
CA ASP A 3 29.17 12.55 -18.47
C ASP A 3 28.99 12.85 -16.97
N VAL A 4 28.07 12.13 -16.33
CA VAL A 4 27.65 12.38 -14.95
C VAL A 4 28.78 12.00 -13.98
N GLU A 5 29.42 10.86 -14.20
CA GLU A 5 30.51 10.37 -13.34
C GLU A 5 31.68 11.37 -13.35
N THR A 6 32.08 11.84 -14.53
CA THR A 6 33.10 12.88 -14.68
C THR A 6 32.73 14.16 -13.91
N LEU A 7 31.46 14.60 -13.97
CA LEU A 7 31.02 15.80 -13.26
C LEU A 7 31.02 15.63 -11.74
N VAL A 8 30.67 14.44 -11.24
CA VAL A 8 30.68 14.12 -9.82
C VAL A 8 32.13 14.11 -9.28
N GLU A 9 33.07 13.55 -10.03
CA GLU A 9 34.51 13.61 -9.71
C GLU A 9 35.03 15.06 -9.71
N GLU A 10 34.73 15.84 -10.76
CA GLU A 10 35.07 17.27 -10.84
C GLU A 10 34.50 18.07 -9.65
N LEU A 11 33.33 17.69 -9.16
CA LEU A 11 32.66 18.34 -8.03
C LEU A 11 33.34 18.00 -6.71
N ALA A 12 33.68 16.72 -6.48
CA ALA A 12 34.35 16.25 -5.28
C ALA A 12 35.77 16.85 -5.11
N GLU A 13 36.50 17.03 -6.20
CA GLU A 13 37.86 17.60 -6.16
C GLU A 13 37.89 19.12 -5.93
N ARG A 14 36.75 19.81 -6.09
CA ARG A 14 36.72 21.27 -6.16
C ARG A 14 36.77 21.94 -4.79
N ASP A 15 35.91 21.51 -3.87
CA ASP A 15 35.79 22.01 -2.50
C ASP A 15 34.92 21.09 -1.63
N ASP A 16 34.94 21.31 -0.31
CA ASP A 16 34.18 20.52 0.67
C ASP A 16 32.66 20.52 0.39
N ALA A 17 32.12 21.63 -0.12
CA ALA A 17 30.71 21.72 -0.51
C ALA A 17 30.40 20.82 -1.71
N GLY A 18 31.31 20.77 -2.69
CA GLY A 18 31.22 19.85 -3.82
C GLY A 18 31.34 18.38 -3.39
N LEU A 19 32.22 18.08 -2.42
CA LEU A 19 32.34 16.74 -1.84
C LEU A 19 31.01 16.26 -1.21
N VAL A 20 30.30 17.12 -0.48
CA VAL A 20 28.97 16.78 0.09
C VAL A 20 27.96 16.43 -1.00
N VAL A 21 27.89 17.22 -2.07
CA VAL A 21 26.97 16.96 -3.19
C VAL A 21 27.33 15.66 -3.91
N ALA A 22 28.63 15.42 -4.14
CA ALA A 22 29.11 14.19 -4.75
C ALA A 22 28.79 12.96 -3.89
N ALA A 23 29.01 13.03 -2.58
CA ALA A 23 28.68 11.96 -1.64
C ALA A 23 27.18 11.63 -1.67
N CYS A 24 26.31 12.64 -1.69
CA CYS A 24 24.87 12.40 -1.82
C CYS A 24 24.50 11.78 -3.18
N TRP A 25 25.13 12.22 -4.26
CA TRP A 25 24.92 11.59 -5.57
C TRP A 25 25.22 10.08 -5.52
N TYR A 26 26.37 9.69 -4.96
CA TYR A 26 26.74 8.27 -4.82
C TYR A 26 25.75 7.50 -3.95
N ASP A 27 25.29 8.08 -2.84
CA ASP A 27 24.29 7.46 -1.97
C ASP A 27 22.95 7.20 -2.70
N VAL A 28 22.42 8.23 -3.37
CA VAL A 28 21.14 8.14 -4.10
C VAL A 28 21.24 7.22 -5.31
N SER A 29 22.33 7.32 -6.08
CA SER A 29 22.54 6.48 -7.26
C SER A 29 22.82 5.02 -6.91
N ASN A 30 23.34 4.76 -5.70
CA ASN A 30 23.75 3.43 -5.22
C ASN A 30 24.60 2.69 -6.28
N ASP A 31 25.59 3.40 -6.83
CA ASP A 31 26.50 2.95 -7.90
C ASP A 31 25.81 2.43 -9.18
N ARG A 32 24.54 2.77 -9.41
CA ARG A 32 23.82 2.37 -10.62
C ARG A 32 24.30 3.18 -11.82
N PRO A 33 24.84 2.52 -12.88
CA PRO A 33 25.29 3.23 -14.06
C PRO A 33 24.11 3.87 -14.78
N ASN A 34 24.29 5.11 -15.25
CA ASN A 34 23.26 5.92 -15.91
C ASN A 34 22.03 6.24 -15.05
N TYR A 35 22.17 6.20 -13.71
CA TYR A 35 21.11 6.66 -12.83
C TYR A 35 20.77 8.13 -13.11
N LEU A 36 19.48 8.42 -13.22
CA LEU A 36 18.95 9.77 -13.38
C LEU A 36 18.20 10.13 -12.11
N MET A 37 18.65 11.17 -11.39
CA MET A 37 17.90 11.69 -10.25
C MET A 37 16.51 12.15 -10.70
N SER A 38 15.49 11.74 -9.95
CA SER A 38 14.15 12.31 -10.00
C SER A 38 14.11 13.63 -9.21
N GLN A 39 13.06 14.41 -9.38
CA GLN A 39 12.83 15.57 -8.52
C GLN A 39 12.74 15.18 -7.05
N LEU A 40 12.12 14.05 -6.71
CA LEU A 40 11.99 13.60 -5.32
C LEU A 40 13.36 13.32 -4.70
N ASP A 41 14.29 12.75 -5.46
CA ASP A 41 15.67 12.52 -4.99
C ASP A 41 16.37 13.85 -4.65
N VAL A 42 16.21 14.87 -5.50
CA VAL A 42 16.76 16.21 -5.27
C VAL A 42 16.13 16.86 -4.03
N GLN A 43 14.82 16.72 -3.87
CA GLN A 43 14.09 17.22 -2.71
C GLN A 43 14.54 16.52 -1.43
N ASN A 44 14.63 15.19 -1.41
CA ASN A 44 15.09 14.42 -0.26
C ASN A 44 16.52 14.80 0.13
N PHE A 45 17.43 14.93 -0.85
CA PHE A 45 18.78 15.40 -0.57
C PHE A 45 18.78 16.76 0.14
N LEU A 46 18.10 17.76 -0.45
CA LEU A 46 18.15 19.13 0.01
C LEU A 46 17.36 19.37 1.29
N TRP A 47 16.23 18.67 1.47
CA TRP A 47 15.23 18.98 2.49
C TRP A 47 15.22 17.99 3.65
N LEU A 48 15.81 16.80 3.48
CA LEU A 48 15.91 15.78 4.52
C LEU A 48 17.37 15.49 4.88
N THR A 49 18.18 15.04 3.91
CA THR A 49 19.55 14.59 4.15
C THR A 49 20.48 15.74 4.54
N LEU A 50 20.47 16.85 3.81
CA LEU A 50 21.35 17.99 4.10
C LEU A 50 21.07 18.60 5.49
N PRO A 51 19.82 18.88 5.90
CA PRO A 51 19.53 19.31 7.28
C PRO A 51 20.05 18.35 8.35
N GLN A 52 19.97 17.04 8.12
CA GLN A 52 20.54 16.05 9.03
C GLN A 52 22.07 16.15 9.11
N LEU A 53 22.76 16.27 7.97
CA LEU A 53 24.22 16.45 7.92
C LEU A 53 24.68 17.76 8.61
N LEU A 54 23.87 18.81 8.56
CA LEU A 54 24.17 20.07 9.26
C LEU A 54 24.06 19.92 10.79
N ARG A 55 23.11 19.12 11.28
CA ARG A 55 22.96 18.81 12.71
C ARG A 55 24.05 17.86 13.20
N GLU A 56 24.30 16.82 12.41
CA GLU A 56 25.18 15.70 12.76
C GLU A 56 26.22 15.48 11.65
N PRO A 57 27.23 16.37 11.54
CA PRO A 57 28.20 16.28 10.46
C PRO A 57 29.09 15.04 10.62
N PRO A 58 29.31 14.28 9.53
CA PRO A 58 30.26 13.17 9.48
C PRO A 58 31.64 13.57 10.00
N ALA A 59 32.39 12.60 10.53
CA ALA A 59 33.69 12.89 11.15
C ALA A 59 34.75 13.38 10.15
N ASP A 60 34.65 12.91 8.91
CA ASP A 60 35.49 13.23 7.76
C ASP A 60 35.13 14.58 7.09
N VAL A 61 33.95 15.13 7.36
CA VAL A 61 33.50 16.44 6.84
C VAL A 61 33.42 17.44 8.00
N ARG A 62 34.60 17.83 8.54
CA ARG A 62 34.70 18.85 9.61
C ARG A 62 35.76 19.93 9.30
N PRO A 63 35.38 21.22 9.30
CA PRO A 63 34.03 21.74 9.55
C PRO A 63 33.07 21.45 8.38
N MET A 64 31.78 21.31 8.68
CA MET A 64 30.74 21.21 7.65
C MET A 64 30.70 22.53 6.85
N PRO A 65 30.68 22.49 5.50
CA PRO A 65 30.54 23.70 4.68
C PRO A 65 29.23 24.45 4.97
N ASP A 66 29.19 25.75 4.68
CA ASP A 66 27.95 26.52 4.73
C ASP A 66 26.95 25.89 3.75
N TRP A 67 25.73 25.64 4.21
CA TRP A 67 24.67 25.04 3.40
C TRP A 67 24.40 25.84 2.12
N ARG A 68 24.60 27.16 2.14
CA ARG A 68 24.44 28.03 0.95
C ARG A 68 25.45 27.68 -0.13
N ASP A 69 26.67 27.30 0.25
CA ASP A 69 27.68 26.84 -0.70
C ASP A 69 27.32 25.46 -1.26
N VAL A 70 26.82 24.54 -0.41
CA VAL A 70 26.35 23.21 -0.86
C VAL A 70 25.20 23.34 -1.86
N VAL A 71 24.18 24.14 -1.55
CA VAL A 71 23.04 24.40 -2.44
C VAL A 71 23.49 25.05 -3.75
N LYS A 72 24.43 26.00 -3.70
CA LYS A 72 24.99 26.63 -4.90
C LYS A 72 25.75 25.64 -5.77
N ARG A 73 26.49 24.70 -5.16
CA ARG A 73 27.19 23.62 -5.86
C ARG A 73 26.22 22.63 -6.49
N ALA A 74 25.18 22.23 -5.78
CA ALA A 74 24.12 21.38 -6.31
C ALA A 74 23.42 22.05 -7.51
N ALA A 75 23.06 23.33 -7.40
CA ALA A 75 22.44 24.06 -8.50
C ALA A 75 23.35 24.15 -9.74
N TRP A 76 24.65 24.40 -9.53
CA TRP A 76 25.63 24.40 -10.62
C TRP A 76 25.74 23.02 -11.27
N PHE A 77 25.78 21.94 -10.48
CA PHE A 77 25.84 20.57 -10.97
C PHE A 77 24.65 20.26 -11.88
N PHE A 78 23.42 20.57 -11.46
CA PHE A 78 22.23 20.36 -12.28
C PHE A 78 22.19 21.24 -13.53
N ASP A 79 22.70 22.48 -13.50
CA ASP A 79 22.87 23.27 -14.71
C ASP A 79 23.83 22.59 -15.72
N GLN A 80 24.92 21.96 -15.24
CA GLN A 80 25.87 21.26 -16.13
C GLN A 80 25.25 20.00 -16.76
N LEU A 81 24.26 19.41 -16.10
CA LEU A 81 23.48 18.28 -16.59
C LEU A 81 22.29 18.67 -17.48
N ASP A 82 22.10 19.97 -17.75
CA ASP A 82 20.94 20.49 -18.48
C ASP A 82 19.60 20.14 -17.79
N GLN A 83 19.60 20.19 -16.46
CA GLN A 83 18.43 19.95 -15.59
C GLN A 83 18.02 21.26 -14.87
N PRO A 84 17.56 22.29 -15.61
CA PRO A 84 17.28 23.61 -15.03
C PRO A 84 16.20 23.57 -13.94
N ARG A 85 15.22 22.66 -14.05
CA ARG A 85 14.18 22.47 -13.03
C ARG A 85 14.77 22.07 -11.67
N TYR A 86 15.75 21.17 -11.64
CA TYR A 86 16.38 20.74 -10.40
C TYR A 86 17.28 21.85 -9.83
N ALA A 87 17.98 22.57 -10.71
CA ALA A 87 18.76 23.72 -10.30
C ALA A 87 17.88 24.85 -9.69
N ASP A 88 16.67 25.04 -10.20
CA ASP A 88 15.69 25.97 -9.64
C ASP A 88 15.17 25.52 -8.27
N ILE A 89 14.99 24.22 -8.03
CA ILE A 89 14.66 23.68 -6.70
C ILE A 89 15.77 24.04 -5.71
N CYS A 90 17.03 23.81 -6.06
CA CYS A 90 18.16 24.21 -5.22
C CYS A 90 18.09 25.69 -4.85
N ARG A 91 17.82 26.57 -5.83
CA ARG A 91 17.81 28.04 -5.65
C ARG A 91 16.52 28.58 -5.01
N SER A 92 15.52 27.75 -4.79
CA SER A 92 14.20 28.21 -4.38
C SER A 92 14.20 28.79 -2.95
N GLU A 93 13.34 29.77 -2.72
CA GLU A 93 13.10 30.32 -1.37
C GLU A 93 12.61 29.23 -0.41
N ARG A 94 11.86 28.24 -0.93
CA ARG A 94 11.38 27.08 -0.16
C ARG A 94 12.55 26.23 0.36
N THR A 95 13.51 25.87 -0.49
CA THR A 95 14.72 25.15 -0.10
C THR A 95 15.50 25.91 0.97
N ALA A 96 15.69 27.23 0.79
CA ALA A 96 16.35 28.06 1.78
C ALA A 96 15.63 28.02 3.15
N LYS A 97 14.30 28.19 3.17
CA LYS A 97 13.49 28.15 4.40
C LYS A 97 13.61 26.82 5.14
N ILE A 98 13.54 25.70 4.43
CA ILE A 98 13.64 24.37 5.03
C ILE A 98 15.03 24.18 5.67
N ILE A 99 16.10 24.47 4.93
CA ILE A 99 17.47 24.27 5.42
C ILE A 99 17.81 25.25 6.56
N GLU A 100 17.32 26.50 6.52
CA GLU A 100 17.49 27.45 7.63
C GLU A 100 16.82 26.97 8.93
N ALA A 101 15.76 26.16 8.82
CA ALA A 101 15.10 25.52 9.96
C ALA A 101 15.84 24.28 10.48
N ALA A 102 16.98 23.87 9.93
CA ALA A 102 17.65 22.61 10.30
C ALA A 102 17.95 22.46 11.81
N GLY A 103 18.12 23.56 12.54
CA GLY A 103 18.31 23.55 14.01
C GLY A 103 17.04 23.28 14.83
N ASP A 104 15.86 23.41 14.23
CA ASP A 104 14.56 23.03 14.77
C ASP A 104 14.07 21.79 14.01
N GLU A 105 14.34 20.61 14.55
CA GLU A 105 14.08 19.35 13.86
C GLU A 105 12.62 19.18 13.45
N MET A 106 11.68 19.48 14.36
CA MET A 106 10.24 19.35 14.10
C MET A 106 9.80 20.38 13.07
N GLY A 107 10.19 21.64 13.22
CA GLY A 107 9.86 22.70 12.26
C GLY A 107 10.43 22.42 10.86
N CYS A 108 11.65 21.89 10.79
CA CYS A 108 12.27 21.45 9.53
C CYS A 108 11.48 20.31 8.88
N PHE A 109 11.09 19.30 9.66
CA PHE A 109 10.32 18.16 9.18
C PHE A 109 8.93 18.56 8.67
N GLU A 110 8.21 19.41 9.40
CA GLU A 110 6.90 19.92 8.96
C GLU A 110 6.99 20.70 7.64
N LEU A 111 7.99 21.57 7.49
CA LEU A 111 8.21 22.32 6.25
C LEU A 111 8.55 21.39 5.08
N TYR A 112 9.39 20.38 5.31
CA TYR A 112 9.71 19.34 4.34
C TYR A 112 8.46 18.56 3.93
N ALA A 113 7.70 18.02 4.90
CA ALA A 113 6.51 17.21 4.65
C ALA A 113 5.47 17.99 3.82
N HIS A 114 5.20 19.24 4.18
CA HIS A 114 4.30 20.11 3.40
C HIS A 114 4.82 20.37 1.99
N ALA A 115 6.11 20.71 1.84
CA ALA A 115 6.73 20.97 0.55
C ALA A 115 6.68 19.75 -0.40
N THR A 116 6.88 18.56 0.15
CA THR A 116 6.84 17.29 -0.59
C THR A 116 5.42 16.95 -1.00
N LEU A 117 4.42 17.13 -0.13
CA LEU A 117 3.00 16.95 -0.49
C LEU A 117 2.57 17.92 -1.61
N GLU A 118 2.92 19.20 -1.50
CA GLU A 118 2.61 20.23 -2.50
C GLU A 118 3.29 19.99 -3.86
N SER A 119 4.33 19.16 -3.92
CA SER A 119 5.00 18.82 -5.19
C SER A 119 4.13 17.96 -6.11
N GLY A 120 3.13 17.26 -5.55
CA GLY A 120 2.29 16.30 -6.26
C GLY A 120 2.99 15.00 -6.67
N LEU A 121 4.23 14.78 -6.23
CA LEU A 121 5.03 13.62 -6.61
C LEU A 121 4.81 12.38 -5.74
N MET A 122 4.25 12.57 -4.54
CA MET A 122 3.95 11.45 -3.66
C MET A 122 2.84 10.58 -4.26
N PRO A 123 2.93 9.24 -4.14
CA PRO A 123 1.82 8.36 -4.46
C PRO A 123 0.55 8.84 -3.73
N PRO A 124 -0.60 8.93 -4.43
CA PRO A 124 -1.85 9.38 -3.82
C PRO A 124 -2.28 8.51 -2.65
N ALA A 125 -2.84 9.11 -1.60
CA ALA A 125 -3.27 8.40 -0.39
C ALA A 125 -4.39 7.37 -0.67
N ASP A 126 -5.23 7.63 -1.68
CA ASP A 126 -6.32 6.73 -2.10
C ASP A 126 -5.84 5.53 -2.94
N MET A 127 -4.51 5.38 -3.14
CA MET A 127 -3.97 4.16 -3.72
C MET A 127 -4.25 2.97 -2.81
N ARG A 128 -4.55 1.82 -3.44
CA ARG A 128 -4.76 0.56 -2.73
C ARG A 128 -3.46 -0.18 -2.44
N VAL A 129 -2.46 0.59 -2.08
CA VAL A 129 -1.12 0.13 -1.72
C VAL A 129 -0.73 0.89 -0.47
N ALA A 130 -0.56 0.18 0.63
CA ALA A 130 0.06 0.77 1.81
C ALA A 130 1.57 0.70 1.63
N TRP A 131 2.23 1.83 1.93
CA TRP A 131 3.68 1.92 1.95
C TRP A 131 4.17 1.55 3.35
N THR A 132 5.06 0.56 3.46
CA THR A 132 5.59 0.08 4.75
C THR A 132 6.85 0.82 5.16
N ASP A 133 7.12 0.86 6.46
CA ASP A 133 8.31 1.50 7.03
C ASP A 133 9.63 0.83 6.59
N GLU A 134 9.59 -0.49 6.34
CA GLU A 134 10.72 -1.28 5.85
C GLU A 134 10.40 -1.84 4.45
N PRO A 135 10.42 -0.99 3.41
CA PRO A 135 9.98 -1.41 2.09
C PRO A 135 10.93 -2.44 1.46
N GLY A 136 10.34 -3.44 0.82
CA GLY A 136 11.09 -4.40 0.00
C GLY A 136 11.60 -3.78 -1.30
N PRO A 137 12.44 -4.52 -2.07
CA PRO A 137 12.94 -4.05 -3.36
C PRO A 137 11.83 -3.79 -4.40
N ARG A 138 10.72 -4.55 -4.40
CA ARG A 138 9.62 -4.34 -5.36
C ARG A 138 8.79 -3.13 -4.98
N GLU A 139 8.49 -2.96 -3.71
CA GLU A 139 7.83 -1.76 -3.21
C GLU A 139 8.64 -0.50 -3.50
N THR A 140 9.94 -0.50 -3.19
CA THR A 140 10.85 0.62 -3.48
C THR A 140 10.84 0.95 -4.98
N ALA A 141 10.92 -0.07 -5.84
CA ALA A 141 10.90 0.13 -7.29
C ALA A 141 9.56 0.68 -7.80
N LEU A 142 8.44 0.20 -7.25
CA LEU A 142 7.12 0.71 -7.62
C LEU A 142 6.92 2.16 -7.16
N PHE A 143 7.34 2.50 -5.94
CA PHE A 143 7.27 3.86 -5.40
C PHE A 143 8.05 4.83 -6.31
N ASP A 144 9.28 4.46 -6.69
CA ASP A 144 10.11 5.23 -7.62
C ASP A 144 9.45 5.35 -9.01
N ALA A 145 8.90 4.25 -9.54
CA ALA A 145 8.20 4.25 -10.83
C ALA A 145 6.99 5.19 -10.86
N ILE A 146 6.17 5.18 -9.80
CA ILE A 146 5.01 6.08 -9.65
C ILE A 146 5.48 7.53 -9.57
N THR A 147 6.43 7.82 -8.68
CA THR A 147 6.98 9.17 -8.49
C THR A 147 7.49 9.75 -9.81
N ARG A 148 8.24 8.97 -10.58
CA ARG A 148 8.75 9.38 -11.90
C ARG A 148 7.65 9.54 -12.94
N ALA A 149 6.60 8.72 -12.90
CA ALA A 149 5.46 8.87 -13.81
C ALA A 149 4.69 10.15 -13.53
N LEU A 150 4.42 10.45 -12.25
CA LEU A 150 3.80 11.70 -11.82
C LEU A 150 4.66 12.91 -12.22
N GLU A 151 5.96 12.84 -11.97
CA GLU A 151 6.90 13.89 -12.37
C GLU A 151 6.83 14.17 -13.88
N ARG A 152 6.92 13.13 -14.72
CA ARG A 152 6.84 13.26 -16.18
C ARG A 152 5.53 13.92 -16.62
N ALA A 153 4.41 13.51 -16.04
CA ALA A 153 3.10 14.06 -16.38
C ALA A 153 2.97 15.55 -15.97
N ILE A 154 3.50 15.93 -14.81
CA ILE A 154 3.54 17.32 -14.35
C ILE A 154 4.46 18.17 -15.24
N VAL A 155 5.64 17.66 -15.60
CA VAL A 155 6.59 18.35 -16.48
C VAL A 155 6.01 18.56 -17.89
N ALA A 156 5.26 17.58 -18.40
CA ALA A 156 4.58 17.68 -19.68
C ALA A 156 3.41 18.70 -19.67
N GLY A 157 2.93 19.09 -18.49
CA GLY A 157 1.74 19.94 -18.32
C GLY A 157 0.42 19.17 -18.47
N ASP A 158 0.47 17.84 -18.51
CA ASP A 158 -0.69 16.96 -18.62
C ASP A 158 -1.39 16.76 -17.26
N LEU A 159 -0.67 17.00 -16.17
CA LEU A 159 -1.11 16.80 -14.80
C LEU A 159 -0.91 18.04 -13.93
N ASP A 160 -1.99 18.49 -13.28
CA ASP A 160 -1.91 19.46 -12.19
C ASP A 160 -1.51 18.72 -10.90
N PRO A 161 -0.45 19.12 -10.18
CA PRO A 161 -0.07 18.52 -8.90
C PRO A 161 -1.19 18.46 -7.84
N ALA A 162 -2.18 19.35 -7.93
CA ALA A 162 -3.33 19.40 -7.02
C ALA A 162 -4.52 18.52 -7.44
N ASP A 163 -4.49 17.92 -8.64
CA ASP A 163 -5.56 17.04 -9.14
C ASP A 163 -5.30 15.59 -8.70
N ASP A 164 -5.69 15.27 -7.46
CA ASP A 164 -5.48 13.94 -6.86
C ASP A 164 -6.13 12.82 -7.67
N GLN A 165 -7.27 13.07 -8.32
CA GLN A 165 -7.96 12.05 -9.11
C GLN A 165 -7.17 11.68 -10.37
N ARG A 166 -6.60 12.67 -11.07
CA ARG A 166 -5.71 12.38 -12.20
C ARG A 166 -4.39 11.77 -11.77
N ARG A 167 -3.84 12.20 -10.62
CA ARG A 167 -2.63 11.60 -10.03
C ARG A 167 -2.88 10.12 -9.72
N LEU A 168 -4.04 9.78 -9.17
CA LEU A 168 -4.44 8.40 -8.91
C LEU A 168 -4.49 7.59 -10.21
N GLY A 169 -5.07 8.14 -11.28
CA GLY A 169 -5.08 7.51 -12.60
C GLY A 169 -3.67 7.18 -13.10
N VAL A 170 -2.74 8.15 -13.06
CA VAL A 170 -1.34 7.93 -13.47
C VAL A 170 -0.66 6.87 -12.62
N ALA A 171 -0.89 6.86 -11.30
CA ALA A 171 -0.28 5.88 -10.41
C ALA A 171 -0.85 4.47 -10.61
N VAL A 172 -2.15 4.34 -10.87
CA VAL A 172 -2.79 3.06 -11.22
C VAL A 172 -2.27 2.52 -12.54
N ASP A 173 -2.10 3.36 -13.55
CA ASP A 173 -1.51 2.96 -14.84
C ASP A 173 -0.08 2.40 -14.69
N VAL A 174 0.66 2.80 -13.65
CA VAL A 174 2.00 2.25 -13.34
C VAL A 174 1.89 0.83 -12.78
N LEU A 175 0.88 0.51 -11.98
CA LEU A 175 0.69 -0.85 -11.44
C LEU A 175 0.52 -1.88 -12.54
N ASP A 176 -0.09 -1.50 -13.67
CA ASP A 176 -0.37 -2.37 -14.81
C ASP A 176 0.81 -2.48 -15.80
N GLN A 177 1.92 -1.74 -15.57
CA GLN A 177 3.11 -1.83 -16.42
C GLN A 177 3.91 -3.09 -16.12
N SER A 178 4.40 -3.74 -17.17
CA SER A 178 5.39 -4.81 -17.06
C SER A 178 6.80 -4.23 -17.21
N PRO A 179 7.69 -4.37 -16.21
CA PRO A 179 9.08 -3.93 -16.36
C PRO A 179 9.80 -4.78 -17.41
N ASP A 180 10.82 -4.20 -18.04
CA ASP A 180 11.56 -4.85 -19.14
C ASP A 180 12.03 -6.27 -18.76
N GLY A 181 11.64 -7.25 -19.58
CA GLY A 181 12.02 -8.65 -19.39
C GLY A 181 11.15 -9.43 -18.38
N HIS A 182 10.12 -8.81 -17.79
CA HIS A 182 9.14 -9.48 -16.95
C HIS A 182 7.81 -9.71 -17.68
N HIS A 183 7.17 -10.84 -17.41
CA HIS A 183 5.82 -11.15 -17.88
C HIS A 183 4.72 -10.63 -16.94
N ASP A 184 5.10 -10.33 -15.69
CA ASP A 184 4.20 -9.84 -14.66
C ASP A 184 4.17 -8.31 -14.62
N THR A 185 3.07 -7.75 -14.15
CA THR A 185 2.93 -6.32 -13.90
C THR A 185 3.64 -5.92 -12.60
N LEU A 186 3.98 -4.64 -12.43
CA LEU A 186 4.56 -4.12 -11.19
C LEU A 186 3.65 -4.38 -9.99
N GLY A 187 2.33 -4.29 -10.17
CA GLY A 187 1.35 -4.66 -9.14
C GLY A 187 1.45 -6.12 -8.70
N ASN A 188 1.58 -7.05 -9.66
CA ASN A 188 1.75 -8.48 -9.35
C ASN A 188 3.10 -8.79 -8.70
N LEU A 189 4.16 -8.10 -9.11
CA LEU A 189 5.48 -8.23 -8.47
C LEU A 189 5.46 -7.75 -7.02
N LEU A 190 4.80 -6.61 -6.74
CA LEU A 190 4.60 -6.14 -5.37
C LEU A 190 3.74 -7.10 -4.56
N LEU A 191 2.62 -7.58 -5.13
CA LEU A 191 1.76 -8.55 -4.45
C LEU A 191 2.53 -9.80 -4.05
N THR A 192 3.40 -10.30 -4.93
CA THR A 192 4.24 -11.47 -4.65
C THR A 192 5.17 -11.20 -3.47
N GLU A 193 5.88 -10.06 -3.47
CA GLU A 193 6.72 -9.63 -2.35
C GLU A 193 5.92 -9.51 -1.04
N ARG A 194 4.71 -8.94 -1.08
CA ARG A 194 3.83 -8.80 0.09
C ARG A 194 3.33 -10.14 0.63
N MET A 195 2.98 -11.07 -0.24
CA MET A 195 2.57 -12.42 0.17
C MET A 195 3.74 -13.20 0.79
N GLU A 196 4.95 -13.05 0.25
CA GLU A 196 6.17 -13.62 0.84
C GLU A 196 6.47 -12.99 2.20
N LEU A 197 6.38 -11.67 2.32
CA LEU A 197 6.57 -10.97 3.59
C LEU A 197 5.56 -11.42 4.64
N TRP A 198 4.28 -11.52 4.27
CA TRP A 198 3.23 -11.99 5.17
C TRP A 198 3.49 -13.42 5.62
N ARG A 199 3.88 -14.32 4.70
CA ARG A 199 4.28 -15.68 5.04
C ARG A 199 5.46 -15.69 6.01
N ASP A 200 6.49 -14.89 5.78
CA ASP A 200 7.73 -14.94 6.56
C ASP A 200 7.56 -14.34 7.98
N HIS A 201 6.64 -13.38 8.14
CA HIS A 201 6.35 -12.73 9.42
C HIS A 201 5.11 -13.28 10.14
N CYS A 202 4.42 -14.26 9.57
CA CYS A 202 3.27 -14.86 10.22
C CYS A 202 3.69 -15.70 11.45
N GLY A 203 3.22 -15.29 12.63
CA GLY A 203 3.49 -15.94 13.91
C GLY A 203 2.94 -17.37 14.06
N SER A 204 2.11 -17.83 13.11
CA SER A 204 1.53 -19.18 13.10
C SER A 204 2.20 -20.07 12.03
N GLN A 205 2.73 -21.22 12.46
CA GLN A 205 3.21 -22.27 11.56
C GLN A 205 2.06 -22.82 10.71
N THR A 206 0.89 -23.04 11.32
CA THR A 206 -0.29 -23.54 10.61
C THR A 206 -0.73 -22.58 9.51
N MET A 207 -0.74 -21.27 9.78
CA MET A 207 -1.07 -20.26 8.79
C MET A 207 0.00 -20.15 7.69
N ARG A 208 1.29 -20.25 8.03
CA ARG A 208 2.37 -20.31 7.03
C ARG A 208 2.20 -21.47 6.06
N GLU A 209 1.81 -22.65 6.55
CA GLU A 209 1.51 -23.81 5.70
C GLU A 209 0.33 -23.57 4.76
N LEU A 210 -0.74 -22.93 5.25
CA LEU A 210 -1.90 -22.55 4.44
C LEU A 210 -1.52 -21.56 3.33
N LEU A 211 -0.74 -20.53 3.67
CA LEU A 211 -0.26 -19.52 2.70
C LEU A 211 0.64 -20.14 1.63
N VAL A 212 1.56 -21.05 1.99
CA VAL A 212 2.42 -21.73 1.01
C VAL A 212 1.58 -22.53 0.00
N ARG A 213 0.52 -23.20 0.46
CA ARG A 213 -0.32 -24.04 -0.40
C ARG A 213 -1.24 -23.23 -1.30
N THR A 214 -1.64 -22.04 -0.88
CA THR A 214 -2.55 -21.15 -1.63
C THR A 214 -1.82 -20.08 -2.45
N ALA A 215 -0.51 -19.87 -2.23
CA ALA A 215 0.29 -18.91 -2.99
C ALA A 215 0.12 -18.99 -4.53
N PRO A 216 0.06 -20.19 -5.17
CA PRO A 216 -0.15 -20.27 -6.61
C PRO A 216 -1.48 -19.68 -7.09
N ASP A 217 -2.53 -19.72 -6.25
CA ASP A 217 -3.85 -19.19 -6.57
C ASP A 217 -3.84 -17.65 -6.64
N PHE A 218 -2.90 -16.99 -5.95
CA PHE A 218 -2.78 -15.53 -5.92
C PHE A 218 -1.79 -14.96 -6.94
N ALA A 219 -1.04 -15.81 -7.65
CA ALA A 219 -0.06 -15.35 -8.65
C ALA A 219 -0.69 -15.03 -10.03
N GLY A 220 -1.84 -15.63 -10.36
CA GLY A 220 -2.49 -15.46 -11.68
C GLY A 220 -3.36 -14.20 -11.80
N PRO A 221 -3.75 -13.75 -12.99
CA PRO A 221 -4.74 -12.67 -13.14
C PRO A 221 -6.08 -13.06 -12.48
N SER A 222 -6.87 -12.08 -12.04
CA SER A 222 -8.23 -12.34 -11.55
C SER A 222 -9.10 -12.90 -12.68
N GLY A 223 -9.88 -13.93 -12.37
CA GLY A 223 -10.90 -14.49 -13.25
C GLY A 223 -12.23 -13.73 -13.21
N LEU A 224 -12.29 -12.61 -12.50
CA LEU A 224 -13.50 -11.81 -12.33
C LEU A 224 -13.82 -11.04 -13.62
N ASP A 225 -14.89 -11.47 -14.31
CA ASP A 225 -15.46 -10.78 -15.46
C ASP A 225 -16.81 -10.12 -15.12
N ALA A 226 -17.37 -9.37 -16.07
CA ALA A 226 -18.63 -8.68 -15.88
C ALA A 226 -19.82 -9.63 -15.69
N ASP A 227 -19.79 -10.82 -16.30
CA ASP A 227 -20.89 -11.80 -16.23
C ASP A 227 -20.94 -12.46 -14.85
N LEU A 228 -19.79 -12.65 -14.21
CA LEU A 228 -19.68 -13.12 -12.84
C LEU A 228 -19.95 -12.02 -11.81
N LEU A 229 -19.37 -10.83 -12.03
CA LEU A 229 -19.44 -9.70 -11.10
C LEU A 229 -20.85 -9.14 -10.96
N MET A 230 -21.50 -8.82 -12.09
CA MET A 230 -22.74 -8.05 -12.09
C MET A 230 -23.90 -8.72 -11.35
N PRO A 231 -24.18 -10.03 -11.53
CA PRO A 231 -25.24 -10.70 -10.77
C PRO A 231 -24.90 -10.81 -9.28
N ALA A 232 -23.63 -10.99 -8.94
CA ALA A 232 -23.18 -11.26 -7.59
C ALA A 232 -23.24 -10.02 -6.68
N VAL A 233 -22.84 -8.84 -7.17
CA VAL A 233 -22.86 -7.61 -6.34
C VAL A 233 -24.24 -6.94 -6.27
N ARG A 234 -25.15 -7.29 -7.19
CA ARG A 234 -26.47 -6.63 -7.32
C ARG A 234 -27.32 -6.68 -6.03
N PRO A 235 -27.41 -7.80 -5.28
CA PRO A 235 -28.19 -7.84 -4.04
C PRO A 235 -27.72 -6.80 -3.02
N LEU A 236 -26.40 -6.71 -2.80
CA LEU A 236 -25.80 -5.77 -1.87
C LEU A 236 -25.97 -4.32 -2.37
N ALA A 237 -25.64 -4.05 -3.64
CA ALA A 237 -25.79 -2.73 -4.24
C ALA A 237 -27.24 -2.22 -4.18
N ARG A 238 -28.23 -3.10 -4.31
CA ARG A 238 -29.65 -2.74 -4.17
C ARG A 238 -29.98 -2.30 -2.74
N VAL A 239 -29.53 -3.05 -1.73
CA VAL A 239 -29.78 -2.72 -0.32
C VAL A 239 -29.08 -1.41 0.08
N VAL A 240 -27.86 -1.17 -0.41
CA VAL A 240 -27.15 0.10 -0.18
C VAL A 240 -27.84 1.26 -0.92
N GLY A 241 -28.33 1.00 -2.14
CA GLY A 241 -29.10 1.94 -2.95
C GLY A 241 -30.43 2.35 -2.30
N GLU A 242 -31.12 1.38 -1.70
CA GLU A 242 -32.41 1.53 -1.06
C GLU A 242 -32.36 0.90 0.35
N PRO A 243 -31.87 1.60 1.38
CA PRO A 243 -31.62 1.05 2.73
C PRO A 243 -32.84 0.35 3.39
N GLY A 244 -34.06 0.70 2.97
CA GLY A 244 -35.30 0.07 3.43
C GLY A 244 -35.76 -1.14 2.60
N ALA A 245 -35.08 -1.49 1.52
CA ALA A 245 -35.48 -2.52 0.58
C ALA A 245 -34.50 -3.71 0.60
N GLY A 246 -35.01 -4.91 0.89
CA GLY A 246 -34.25 -6.15 0.74
C GLY A 246 -34.33 -7.08 1.96
N PRO A 247 -33.71 -8.27 1.87
CA PRO A 247 -33.64 -9.20 3.00
C PRO A 247 -32.84 -8.60 4.17
N GLY A 248 -33.29 -8.85 5.40
CA GLY A 248 -32.62 -8.33 6.60
C GLY A 248 -31.16 -8.79 6.74
N GLU A 249 -30.82 -9.97 6.22
CA GLU A 249 -29.46 -10.50 6.25
C GLU A 249 -28.49 -9.71 5.37
N VAL A 250 -28.89 -9.36 4.14
CA VAL A 250 -28.07 -8.54 3.23
C VAL A 250 -27.89 -7.13 3.78
N ARG A 251 -28.91 -6.60 4.46
CA ARG A 251 -28.80 -5.33 5.20
C ARG A 251 -27.78 -5.42 6.33
N ARG A 252 -27.83 -6.47 7.15
CA ARG A 252 -26.84 -6.70 8.23
C ARG A 252 -25.42 -6.75 7.67
N ILE A 253 -25.22 -7.38 6.51
CA ILE A 253 -23.93 -7.40 5.82
C ILE A 253 -23.51 -6.00 5.34
N ALA A 254 -24.43 -5.24 4.74
CA ALA A 254 -24.13 -3.87 4.32
C ALA A 254 -23.72 -2.97 5.51
N GLU A 255 -24.37 -3.11 6.67
CA GLU A 255 -23.97 -2.45 7.92
C GLU A 255 -22.61 -2.95 8.41
N LYS A 256 -22.37 -4.27 8.40
CA LYS A 256 -21.09 -4.88 8.78
C LYS A 256 -19.93 -4.39 7.91
N PHE A 257 -20.16 -4.23 6.61
CA PHE A 257 -19.15 -3.75 5.65
C PHE A 257 -19.02 -2.22 5.66
N GLY A 258 -19.67 -1.51 6.59
CA GLY A 258 -19.58 -0.06 6.72
C GLY A 258 -20.25 0.72 5.58
N LEU A 259 -21.10 0.07 4.76
CA LEU A 259 -21.80 0.70 3.64
C LEU A 259 -23.08 1.41 4.08
N LEU A 260 -23.65 0.96 5.21
CA LEU A 260 -24.81 1.53 5.85
C LEU A 260 -24.51 1.75 7.33
N GLU A 261 -25.16 2.75 7.92
CA GLU A 261 -25.10 3.02 9.34
C GLU A 261 -26.49 3.38 9.87
N THR A 262 -26.75 3.07 11.14
CA THR A 262 -27.98 3.48 11.82
C THR A 262 -27.70 4.72 12.65
N VAL A 263 -28.28 5.86 12.24
CA VAL A 263 -28.17 7.16 12.93
C VAL A 263 -29.56 7.57 13.41
N ASP A 264 -29.73 7.77 14.72
CA ASP A 264 -31.02 8.10 15.35
C ASP A 264 -32.16 7.11 15.04
N GLY A 265 -31.81 5.82 14.83
CA GLY A 265 -32.76 4.77 14.47
C GLY A 265 -33.16 4.73 12.99
N GLU A 266 -32.60 5.62 12.17
CA GLU A 266 -32.77 5.60 10.72
C GLU A 266 -31.54 5.00 10.04
N LEU A 267 -31.77 4.11 9.08
CA LEU A 267 -30.69 3.55 8.27
C LEU A 267 -30.28 4.56 7.18
N ARG A 268 -29.01 4.89 7.14
CA ARG A 268 -28.41 5.84 6.20
C ARG A 268 -27.22 5.19 5.50
N ARG A 269 -26.90 5.73 4.33
CA ARG A 269 -25.73 5.33 3.55
C ARG A 269 -24.53 6.14 4.02
N THR A 270 -23.39 5.47 4.13
CA THR A 270 -22.09 6.11 4.41
C THR A 270 -21.46 6.61 3.11
N ASP A 271 -20.36 7.37 3.22
CA ASP A 271 -19.57 7.77 2.05
C ASP A 271 -19.05 6.54 1.26
N ASP A 272 -18.70 5.46 1.97
CA ASP A 272 -18.32 4.18 1.37
C ASP A 272 -19.47 3.52 0.64
N GLY A 273 -20.67 3.59 1.21
CA GLY A 273 -21.90 3.16 0.55
C GLY A 273 -22.16 3.93 -0.75
N ASP A 274 -21.95 5.25 -0.76
CA ASP A 274 -22.11 6.09 -1.96
C ASP A 274 -21.09 5.72 -3.04
N ARG A 275 -19.83 5.49 -2.65
CA ARG A 275 -18.78 5.03 -3.57
C ARG A 275 -19.08 3.62 -4.11
N ALA A 276 -19.49 2.71 -3.25
CA ALA A 276 -19.74 1.32 -3.60
C ALA A 276 -20.79 1.17 -4.71
N ILE A 277 -21.88 1.94 -4.65
CA ILE A 277 -22.96 1.85 -5.66
C ILE A 277 -22.65 2.61 -6.96
N ALA A 278 -21.60 3.44 -6.99
CA ALA A 278 -21.23 4.20 -8.17
C ALA A 278 -20.71 3.27 -9.30
N HIS A 279 -20.07 2.16 -8.93
CA HIS A 279 -19.55 1.18 -9.89
C HIS A 279 -19.53 -0.24 -9.31
N PRO A 280 -19.92 -1.29 -10.07
CA PRO A 280 -19.95 -2.69 -9.59
C PRO A 280 -18.64 -3.18 -8.97
N VAL A 281 -17.51 -2.75 -9.54
CA VAL A 281 -16.16 -3.08 -9.03
C VAL A 281 -15.93 -2.48 -7.63
N MET A 282 -16.44 -1.28 -7.36
CA MET A 282 -16.36 -0.66 -6.02
C MET A 282 -17.23 -1.40 -5.00
N THR A 283 -18.39 -1.93 -5.42
CA THR A 283 -19.18 -2.81 -4.54
C THR A 283 -18.41 -4.09 -4.21
N PHE A 284 -17.77 -4.72 -5.20
CA PHE A 284 -16.96 -5.92 -4.98
C PHE A 284 -15.79 -5.68 -4.02
N GLU A 285 -15.10 -4.55 -4.17
CA GLU A 285 -14.00 -4.19 -3.27
C GLU A 285 -14.47 -3.90 -1.84
N ALA A 286 -15.62 -3.24 -1.69
CA ALA A 286 -16.23 -3.08 -0.38
C ALA A 286 -16.54 -4.43 0.27
N MET A 287 -16.96 -5.43 -0.52
CA MET A 287 -17.14 -6.79 -0.02
C MET A 287 -15.82 -7.43 0.39
N CYS A 288 -14.75 -7.28 -0.40
CA CYS A 288 -13.42 -7.75 -0.06
C CYS A 288 -12.92 -7.15 1.27
N ASN A 289 -13.01 -5.82 1.41
CA ASN A 289 -12.61 -5.10 2.62
C ASN A 289 -13.47 -5.50 3.82
N GLY A 290 -14.80 -5.48 3.69
CA GLY A 290 -15.72 -5.73 4.79
C GLY A 290 -15.66 -7.17 5.33
N LEU A 291 -15.20 -8.12 4.52
CA LEU A 291 -14.93 -9.48 5.00
C LEU A 291 -13.69 -9.55 5.90
N LEU A 292 -12.67 -8.73 5.61
CA LEU A 292 -11.41 -8.72 6.35
C LEU A 292 -11.47 -7.82 7.58
N ASP A 293 -12.11 -6.66 7.47
CA ASP A 293 -12.15 -5.65 8.53
C ASP A 293 -13.33 -5.87 9.49
N SER A 294 -13.33 -7.03 10.15
CA SER A 294 -14.32 -7.31 11.18
C SER A 294 -14.02 -6.51 12.46
N PRO A 295 -15.04 -5.89 13.12
CA PRO A 295 -14.86 -5.29 14.44
C PRO A 295 -14.62 -6.35 15.53
N ASP A 296 -15.09 -7.59 15.30
CA ASP A 296 -14.72 -8.74 16.12
C ASP A 296 -13.27 -9.14 15.81
N ARG A 297 -12.42 -9.00 16.83
CA ARG A 297 -10.98 -9.30 16.75
C ARG A 297 -10.70 -10.76 16.42
N ILE A 298 -11.50 -11.70 16.92
CA ILE A 298 -11.32 -13.14 16.64
C ILE A 298 -11.70 -13.40 15.18
N ALA A 299 -12.82 -12.85 14.72
CA ALA A 299 -13.24 -12.99 13.32
C ALA A 299 -12.19 -12.42 12.34
N ARG A 300 -11.60 -11.25 12.68
CA ARG A 300 -10.53 -10.62 11.90
C ARG A 300 -9.29 -11.52 11.75
N GLN A 301 -8.97 -12.30 12.79
CA GLN A 301 -7.82 -13.23 12.76
C GLN A 301 -8.19 -14.59 12.14
N ALA A 302 -9.46 -14.98 12.20
CA ALA A 302 -9.96 -16.24 11.66
C ALA A 302 -10.23 -16.18 10.14
N VAL A 303 -10.47 -15.00 9.57
CA VAL A 303 -10.88 -14.86 8.16
C VAL A 303 -9.82 -15.34 7.17
N ALA A 304 -8.55 -14.97 7.36
CA ALA A 304 -7.47 -15.35 6.46
C ALA A 304 -7.21 -16.87 6.44
N PRO A 305 -7.07 -17.58 7.59
CA PRO A 305 -6.95 -19.04 7.56
C PRO A 305 -8.21 -19.72 7.04
N LEU A 306 -9.42 -19.21 7.35
CA LEU A 306 -10.66 -19.73 6.78
C LEU A 306 -10.63 -19.65 5.25
N PHE A 307 -10.27 -18.49 4.71
CA PHE A 307 -10.19 -18.27 3.26
C PHE A 307 -9.18 -19.18 2.60
N ALA A 308 -7.99 -19.31 3.17
CA ALA A 308 -6.98 -20.22 2.64
C ALA A 308 -7.46 -21.68 2.65
N MET A 309 -8.15 -22.11 3.71
CA MET A 309 -8.73 -23.46 3.77
C MET A 309 -9.83 -23.67 2.73
N LEU A 310 -10.71 -22.68 2.53
CA LEU A 310 -11.78 -22.74 1.53
C LEU A 310 -11.25 -22.82 0.10
N LEU A 311 -10.11 -22.19 -0.20
CA LEU A 311 -9.47 -22.29 -1.51
C LEU A 311 -8.89 -23.68 -1.79
N LEU A 312 -8.40 -24.35 -0.74
CA LEU A 312 -7.75 -25.66 -0.80
C LEU A 312 -8.72 -26.85 -0.77
N ALA A 313 -9.97 -26.63 -0.37
CA ALA A 313 -10.96 -27.67 -0.18
C ALA A 313 -12.08 -27.60 -1.22
N ASP A 314 -12.51 -28.76 -1.69
CA ASP A 314 -13.66 -28.88 -2.59
C ASP A 314 -15.00 -28.78 -1.84
N GLU A 315 -15.02 -29.14 -0.55
CA GLU A 315 -16.19 -29.15 0.34
C GLU A 315 -15.81 -28.59 1.72
N ILE A 316 -16.77 -27.96 2.38
CA ILE A 316 -16.60 -27.32 3.69
C ILE A 316 -16.74 -28.38 4.80
N ASP A 317 -15.60 -28.73 5.42
CA ASP A 317 -15.56 -29.52 6.66
C ASP A 317 -15.40 -28.59 7.86
N LEU A 318 -16.53 -28.30 8.53
CA LEU A 318 -16.58 -27.35 9.63
C LEU A 318 -15.68 -27.76 10.80
N ASP A 319 -15.64 -29.04 11.16
CA ASP A 319 -14.87 -29.48 12.33
C ASP A 319 -13.37 -29.34 12.07
N MET A 320 -12.92 -29.69 10.85
CA MET A 320 -11.53 -29.46 10.43
C MET A 320 -11.18 -27.96 10.41
N MET A 321 -12.08 -27.09 9.91
CA MET A 321 -11.86 -25.64 9.90
C MET A 321 -11.75 -25.07 11.31
N VAL A 322 -12.66 -25.42 12.21
CA VAL A 322 -12.64 -24.98 13.60
C VAL A 322 -11.35 -25.43 14.29
N GLU A 323 -10.94 -26.67 14.09
CA GLU A 323 -9.69 -27.19 14.65
C GLU A 323 -8.48 -26.39 14.17
N ARG A 324 -8.33 -26.21 12.84
CA ARG A 324 -7.18 -25.51 12.24
C ARG A 324 -7.13 -24.03 12.56
N ILE A 325 -8.27 -23.35 12.54
CA ILE A 325 -8.35 -21.93 12.93
C ILE A 325 -8.04 -21.78 14.42
N GLY A 326 -8.53 -22.70 15.27
CA GLY A 326 -8.16 -22.76 16.68
C GLY A 326 -6.64 -22.89 16.90
N MET A 327 -5.97 -23.72 16.10
CA MET A 327 -4.49 -23.83 16.13
C MET A 327 -3.80 -22.53 15.72
N VAL A 328 -4.26 -21.87 14.64
CA VAL A 328 -3.70 -20.59 14.18
C VAL A 328 -3.84 -19.52 15.28
N LEU A 329 -5.03 -19.36 15.85
CA LEU A 329 -5.28 -18.43 16.96
C LEU A 329 -4.37 -18.75 18.16
N TYR A 330 -4.23 -20.03 18.52
CA TYR A 330 -3.35 -20.45 19.62
C TYR A 330 -1.87 -20.12 19.36
N GLU A 331 -1.36 -20.40 18.16
CA GLU A 331 0.03 -20.11 17.79
C GLU A 331 0.32 -18.60 17.77
N MET A 332 -0.65 -17.79 17.37
CA MET A 332 -0.58 -16.31 17.41
C MET A 332 -0.78 -15.73 18.82
N GLY A 333 -0.89 -16.56 19.85
CA GLY A 333 -0.99 -16.10 21.24
C GLY A 333 -2.39 -15.70 21.69
N TRP A 334 -3.44 -15.95 20.91
CA TRP A 334 -4.82 -15.72 21.34
C TRP A 334 -5.19 -16.78 22.39
N ARG A 335 -5.71 -16.32 23.52
CA ARG A 335 -6.07 -17.13 24.70
C ARG A 335 -7.49 -16.78 25.16
N GLY A 336 -8.14 -17.73 25.79
CA GLY A 336 -9.44 -17.49 26.45
C GLY A 336 -9.30 -16.61 27.69
N ASP A 337 -10.43 -16.36 28.36
CA ASP A 337 -10.50 -15.52 29.57
C ASP A 337 -9.58 -16.00 30.72
N ALA A 338 -9.29 -17.31 30.76
CA ALA A 338 -8.27 -17.88 31.63
C ALA A 338 -6.90 -17.79 30.94
N HIS A 339 -5.96 -17.06 31.55
CA HIS A 339 -4.69 -16.58 30.99
C HIS A 339 -3.69 -17.60 30.40
N ASP A 340 -4.02 -18.89 30.30
CA ASP A 340 -3.20 -19.92 29.65
C ASP A 340 -4.03 -20.99 28.90
N GLU A 341 -5.35 -20.83 28.82
CA GLU A 341 -6.19 -21.80 28.13
C GLU A 341 -6.32 -21.45 26.63
N PRO A 342 -6.34 -22.48 25.75
CA PRO A 342 -6.72 -22.28 24.35
C PRO A 342 -8.07 -21.57 24.25
N MET A 343 -8.29 -20.86 23.15
CA MET A 343 -9.61 -20.32 22.85
C MET A 343 -10.67 -21.42 22.94
N PRO A 344 -11.80 -21.19 23.62
CA PRO A 344 -12.87 -22.18 23.71
C PRO A 344 -13.32 -22.59 22.30
N THR A 345 -13.39 -23.90 22.05
CA THR A 345 -13.77 -24.44 20.74
C THR A 345 -15.12 -23.91 20.27
N ASP A 346 -16.06 -23.68 21.18
CA ASP A 346 -17.38 -23.12 20.86
C ASP A 346 -17.26 -21.68 20.33
N THR A 347 -16.40 -20.85 20.92
CA THR A 347 -16.15 -19.48 20.43
C THR A 347 -15.57 -19.47 19.01
N VAL A 348 -14.60 -20.35 18.74
CA VAL A 348 -14.02 -20.49 17.40
C VAL A 348 -15.08 -20.99 16.41
N ARG A 349 -15.88 -21.98 16.81
CA ARG A 349 -16.97 -22.53 16.00
C ARG A 349 -18.01 -21.48 15.64
N ASP A 350 -18.48 -20.71 16.61
CA ASP A 350 -19.46 -19.65 16.38
C ASP A 350 -18.89 -18.59 15.42
N THR A 351 -17.63 -18.19 15.61
CA THR A 351 -16.94 -17.27 14.70
C THR A 351 -16.87 -17.80 13.27
N VAL A 352 -16.52 -19.08 13.08
CA VAL A 352 -16.43 -19.70 11.75
C VAL A 352 -17.80 -19.79 11.10
N LEU A 353 -18.84 -20.16 11.85
CA LEU A 353 -20.21 -20.22 11.37
C LEU A 353 -20.71 -18.84 10.93
N ASP A 354 -20.43 -17.79 11.70
CA ASP A 354 -20.80 -16.42 11.35
C ASP A 354 -20.11 -15.97 10.05
N LEU A 355 -18.82 -16.25 9.87
CA LEU A 355 -18.09 -15.94 8.65
C LEU A 355 -18.62 -16.73 7.44
N LEU A 356 -18.93 -18.02 7.60
CA LEU A 356 -19.53 -18.84 6.54
C LEU A 356 -20.93 -18.36 6.17
N GLN A 357 -21.73 -17.92 7.15
CA GLN A 357 -23.05 -17.33 6.93
C GLN A 357 -22.93 -16.00 6.17
N ASP A 358 -21.92 -15.18 6.47
CA ASP A 358 -21.66 -13.95 5.73
C ASP A 358 -21.29 -14.24 4.28
N LEU A 359 -20.39 -15.21 4.04
CA LEU A 359 -20.05 -15.69 2.70
C LEU A 359 -21.28 -16.21 1.94
N GLN A 360 -22.15 -16.98 2.60
CA GLN A 360 -23.39 -17.47 1.99
C GLN A 360 -24.33 -16.31 1.64
N THR A 361 -24.46 -15.32 2.52
CA THR A 361 -25.33 -14.15 2.33
C THR A 361 -24.92 -13.33 1.11
N VAL A 362 -23.61 -13.26 0.83
CA VAL A 362 -23.08 -12.59 -0.36
C VAL A 362 -22.95 -13.49 -1.60
N GLY A 363 -23.44 -14.73 -1.54
CA GLY A 363 -23.41 -15.67 -2.66
C GLY A 363 -22.02 -16.26 -2.97
N ALA A 364 -21.08 -16.18 -2.04
CA ALA A 364 -19.76 -16.78 -2.18
C ALA A 364 -19.76 -18.31 -2.00
N THR A 365 -20.80 -18.87 -1.37
CA THR A 365 -20.95 -20.31 -1.20
C THR A 365 -22.27 -20.84 -1.78
N GLU A 366 -22.24 -22.05 -2.32
CA GLU A 366 -23.43 -22.79 -2.77
C GLU A 366 -23.95 -23.62 -1.59
N ASN A 367 -25.14 -23.29 -1.08
CA ASN A 367 -25.78 -23.93 0.08
C ASN A 367 -24.93 -23.98 1.37
N GLY A 368 -23.87 -23.17 1.46
CA GLY A 368 -22.93 -23.22 2.58
C GLY A 368 -21.97 -24.42 2.53
N GLU A 369 -21.92 -25.17 1.43
CA GLU A 369 -21.13 -26.41 1.33
C GLU A 369 -19.87 -26.25 0.47
N ARG A 370 -19.89 -25.38 -0.54
CA ARG A 370 -18.78 -25.21 -1.52
C ARG A 370 -18.65 -23.77 -1.97
N LEU A 371 -17.45 -23.34 -2.39
CA LEU A 371 -17.26 -22.03 -3.01
C LEU A 371 -17.90 -21.96 -4.39
N THR A 372 -18.60 -20.87 -4.68
CA THR A 372 -18.99 -20.51 -6.06
C THR A 372 -17.79 -19.96 -6.82
N ALA A 373 -17.89 -19.84 -8.15
CA ALA A 373 -16.86 -19.16 -8.94
C ALA A 373 -16.64 -17.71 -8.45
N PHE A 374 -17.73 -17.02 -8.10
CA PHE A 374 -17.67 -15.68 -7.52
C PHE A 374 -17.01 -15.70 -6.15
N GLY A 375 -17.34 -16.66 -5.29
CA GLY A 375 -16.74 -16.80 -3.97
C GLY A 375 -15.24 -17.01 -4.01
N ARG A 376 -14.74 -17.78 -4.98
CA ARG A 376 -13.30 -17.94 -5.20
C ARG A 376 -12.63 -16.61 -5.56
N GLU A 377 -13.19 -15.85 -6.50
CA GLU A 377 -12.66 -14.52 -6.86
C GLU A 377 -12.77 -13.50 -5.72
N LEU A 378 -13.85 -13.55 -4.94
CA LEU A 378 -14.03 -12.69 -3.76
C LEU A 378 -12.95 -12.95 -2.72
N ILE A 379 -12.68 -14.23 -2.42
CA ILE A 379 -11.62 -14.62 -1.49
C ILE A 379 -10.24 -14.23 -2.03
N HIS A 380 -9.97 -14.46 -3.32
CA HIS A 380 -8.72 -14.03 -3.95
C HIS A 380 -8.54 -12.51 -3.85
N GLY A 381 -9.57 -11.74 -4.18
CA GLY A 381 -9.58 -10.29 -4.11
C GLY A 381 -9.34 -9.78 -2.70
N ALA A 382 -9.99 -10.38 -1.70
CA ALA A 382 -9.79 -10.04 -0.29
C ALA A 382 -8.33 -10.30 0.14
N ILE A 383 -7.81 -11.51 -0.03
CA ILE A 383 -6.43 -11.84 0.37
C ILE A 383 -5.41 -10.91 -0.31
N ARG A 384 -5.58 -10.64 -1.60
CA ARG A 384 -4.71 -9.70 -2.33
C ARG A 384 -4.76 -8.30 -1.74
N MET A 385 -5.96 -7.80 -1.48
CA MET A 385 -6.17 -6.48 -0.91
C MET A 385 -5.51 -6.36 0.47
N HIS A 386 -5.66 -7.40 1.30
CA HIS A 386 -5.00 -7.47 2.61
C HIS A 386 -3.47 -7.39 2.49
N ALA A 387 -2.87 -8.17 1.58
CA ALA A 387 -1.43 -8.16 1.36
C ALA A 387 -0.94 -6.79 0.86
N MET A 388 -1.68 -6.17 -0.06
CA MET A 388 -1.32 -4.86 -0.63
C MET A 388 -1.48 -3.70 0.37
N GLN A 389 -2.38 -3.82 1.33
CA GLN A 389 -2.56 -2.87 2.44
C GLN A 389 -1.54 -3.06 3.57
N GLY A 390 -0.47 -3.83 3.34
CA GLY A 390 0.64 -3.97 4.28
C GLY A 390 0.33 -4.91 5.45
N GLY A 391 -0.67 -5.79 5.29
CA GLY A 391 -1.16 -6.79 6.25
C GLY A 391 -0.27 -6.98 7.49
N SER A 392 -0.38 -6.05 8.44
CA SER A 392 0.34 -6.17 9.69
C SER A 392 -0.39 -7.20 10.52
N VAL A 393 0.29 -8.29 10.84
CA VAL A 393 -0.13 -9.24 11.87
C VAL A 393 0.07 -8.55 13.22
N GLU A 394 -0.85 -7.68 13.62
CA GLU A 394 -0.99 -7.25 15.01
C GLU A 394 -1.74 -8.28 15.86
#